data_AF-A0A412TW74-F1
#
_entry.id   AF-A0A412TW74-F1
#
_cell.length_a   1.000
_cell.length_b   1.000
_cell.length_c   1.000
_cell.angle_alpha   90.00
_cell.angle_beta   90.00
_cell.angle_gamma   90.00
#
_symmetry.space_group_name_H-M   'P 1'
#
loop_
_entity.id
_entity.type
_entity.pdbx_description
1 polymer ?
#
loop_
_entity_poly.entity_id
_entity_poly.type
_entity_poly.pdbx_seq_one_letter_code
_entity_poly.pdbx_strand_id
1 'polypeptide(L)'
;MNKLFFAMALLFVGMSVNAQHLGSEYRLKKVIPVAGRQGIAIDSNYYYVSDTKVLYKYDKQGNLVMKNDQPFQNPEIANHFGDIDIYNGEIYCGIEKFEYGRGYNIAVSIYDAETLKWKRDLPWSPESGQVEVSGLAVDREKNMVWMSDWVDSRYVYCYSLETGQYYTKMQCRPTPYWCQGIFIADGKMLFTSDDGEALYNIPDNIYVADISEVHFTGLQDGTEVVKETPFSVKLDKKGKPVMRKGKIAGGAKAGRVELFREMSDFRRTGEIEGLSIDPVNDDLVVLNNRGTLIVLGMSQGPFAEEGYTGEIHELYIYEKIK
;
A
#
# COMPACT_ATOMS: atom_id res chain seq x y z
N MET A 1 -7.22 41.67 -52.88
CA MET A 1 -6.47 41.19 -51.70
C MET A 1 -7.34 41.38 -50.47
N ASN A 2 -7.25 40.43 -49.54
CA ASN A 2 -7.91 40.33 -48.22
C ASN A 2 -8.95 39.19 -48.13
N LYS A 3 -8.42 37.97 -48.04
CA LYS A 3 -9.11 36.80 -47.51
C LYS A 3 -9.01 36.87 -45.98
N LEU A 4 -10.12 37.08 -45.29
CA LEU A 4 -10.20 36.89 -43.84
C LEU A 4 -10.41 35.40 -43.59
N PHE A 5 -9.37 34.69 -43.18
CA PHE A 5 -9.47 33.33 -42.65
C PHE A 5 -9.94 33.43 -41.20
N PHE A 6 -11.17 33.01 -40.91
CA PHE A 6 -11.62 32.71 -39.55
C PHE A 6 -11.04 31.34 -39.17
N ALA A 7 -9.98 31.33 -38.36
CA ALA A 7 -9.51 30.13 -37.70
C ALA A 7 -10.44 29.86 -36.50
N MET A 8 -11.28 28.83 -36.63
CA MET A 8 -12.08 28.33 -35.52
C MET A 8 -11.15 27.49 -34.63
N ALA A 9 -10.56 28.12 -33.62
CA ALA A 9 -9.85 27.41 -32.57
C ALA A 9 -10.87 26.65 -31.71
N LEU A 10 -11.03 25.36 -31.98
CA LEU A 10 -11.67 24.42 -31.06
C LEU A 10 -10.78 24.29 -29.82
N LEU A 11 -11.06 25.10 -28.81
CA LEU A 11 -10.62 24.84 -27.44
C LEU A 11 -11.37 23.60 -26.96
N PHE A 12 -10.80 22.42 -27.21
CA PHE A 12 -11.10 21.24 -26.40
C PHE A 12 -10.57 21.53 -25.00
N VAL A 13 -11.41 22.15 -24.16
CA VAL A 13 -11.28 21.99 -22.71
C VAL A 13 -11.61 20.53 -22.48
N GLY A 14 -10.59 19.67 -22.50
CA GLY A 14 -10.72 18.31 -22.05
C GLY A 14 -11.24 18.38 -20.61
N MET A 15 -12.50 18.04 -20.41
CA MET A 15 -12.94 17.59 -19.09
C MET A 15 -12.10 16.35 -18.83
N SER A 16 -10.99 16.50 -18.11
CA SER A 16 -10.29 15.39 -17.50
C SER A 16 -11.26 14.82 -16.48
N VAL A 17 -12.11 13.91 -16.95
CA VAL A 17 -12.76 12.94 -16.08
C VAL A 17 -11.60 12.09 -15.57
N ASN A 18 -11.07 12.47 -14.41
CA ASN A 18 -10.11 11.62 -13.72
C ASN A 18 -10.90 10.38 -13.33
N ALA A 19 -10.59 9.23 -13.92
CA ALA A 19 -11.03 7.95 -13.35
C ALA A 19 -10.29 7.74 -12.01
N GLN A 20 -10.40 6.55 -11.42
CA GLN A 20 -10.16 6.23 -10.01
C GLN A 20 -11.35 6.54 -9.11
N HIS A 21 -12.55 6.20 -9.59
CA HIS A 21 -13.76 6.21 -8.79
C HIS A 21 -14.12 4.80 -8.31
N LEU A 22 -14.36 4.65 -7.02
CA LEU A 22 -14.78 3.40 -6.42
C LEU A 22 -16.14 2.96 -6.97
N GLY A 23 -16.24 1.69 -7.32
CA GLY A 23 -17.49 1.00 -7.56
C GLY A 23 -18.11 0.47 -6.28
N SER A 24 -19.41 0.31 -6.33
CA SER A 24 -20.17 -0.46 -5.34
C SER A 24 -20.24 -1.95 -5.69
N GLU A 25 -19.95 -2.29 -6.96
CA GLU A 25 -19.95 -3.67 -7.44
C GLU A 25 -18.85 -3.87 -8.49
N TYR A 26 -18.12 -4.98 -8.34
CA TYR A 26 -16.99 -5.37 -9.19
C TYR A 26 -17.10 -6.83 -9.62
N ARG A 27 -16.74 -7.11 -10.88
CA ARG A 27 -16.75 -8.47 -11.45
C ARG A 27 -15.38 -8.87 -11.95
N LEU A 28 -14.94 -10.09 -11.66
CA LEU A 28 -13.66 -10.61 -12.16
C LEU A 28 -13.65 -10.58 -13.70
N LYS A 29 -12.70 -9.85 -14.27
CA LYS A 29 -12.54 -9.63 -15.71
C LYS A 29 -11.44 -10.52 -16.28
N LYS A 30 -10.27 -10.55 -15.63
CA LYS A 30 -9.11 -11.36 -16.04
C LYS A 30 -8.10 -11.51 -14.90
N VAL A 31 -7.19 -12.47 -15.07
CA VAL A 31 -6.05 -12.70 -14.18
C VAL A 31 -4.76 -12.66 -14.98
N ILE A 32 -3.75 -11.92 -14.51
CA ILE A 32 -2.44 -11.78 -15.16
C ILE A 32 -1.34 -12.28 -14.21
N PRO A 33 -0.57 -13.32 -14.58
CA PRO A 33 0.61 -13.71 -13.81
C PRO A 33 1.69 -12.63 -13.84
N VAL A 34 2.31 -12.36 -12.69
CA VAL A 34 3.41 -11.39 -12.54
C VAL A 34 4.56 -12.00 -11.75
N ALA A 35 5.72 -11.32 -11.76
CA ALA A 35 6.92 -11.80 -11.07
C ALA A 35 7.08 -11.22 -9.66
N GLY A 36 6.46 -10.07 -9.37
CA GLY A 36 6.51 -9.46 -8.05
C GLY A 36 5.33 -9.84 -7.18
N ARG A 37 5.51 -9.69 -5.86
CA ARG A 37 4.66 -10.29 -4.83
C ARG A 37 4.21 -9.34 -3.72
N GLN A 38 4.68 -8.09 -3.68
CA GLN A 38 4.46 -7.19 -2.55
C GLN A 38 3.42 -6.10 -2.84
N GLY A 39 3.43 -5.54 -4.04
CA GLY A 39 2.66 -4.32 -4.32
C GLY A 39 2.30 -4.10 -5.78
N ILE A 40 1.32 -3.24 -6.01
CA ILE A 40 0.86 -2.86 -7.35
C ILE A 40 0.50 -1.38 -7.43
N ALA A 41 1.16 -0.66 -8.33
CA ALA A 41 0.79 0.71 -8.72
C ALA A 41 0.42 0.77 -10.20
N ILE A 42 -0.51 1.68 -10.56
CA ILE A 42 -1.10 1.72 -11.88
C ILE A 42 -1.18 3.15 -12.40
N ASP A 43 -0.55 3.41 -13.55
CA ASP A 43 -0.80 4.62 -14.33
C ASP A 43 -1.64 4.31 -15.57
N SER A 44 -1.83 5.29 -16.45
CA SER A 44 -2.65 5.10 -17.66
C SER A 44 -2.08 4.09 -18.66
N ASN A 45 -0.78 3.77 -18.58
CA ASN A 45 -0.05 3.02 -19.60
C ASN A 45 0.51 1.69 -19.10
N TYR A 46 0.78 1.58 -17.79
CA TYR A 46 1.56 0.48 -17.22
C TYR A 46 0.99 -0.01 -15.89
N TYR A 47 1.37 -1.24 -15.55
CA TYR A 47 1.34 -1.78 -14.20
C TYR A 47 2.77 -1.79 -13.65
N TYR A 48 2.92 -1.43 -12.40
CA TYR A 48 4.17 -1.47 -11.66
C TYR A 48 4.01 -2.44 -10.51
N VAL A 49 4.90 -3.42 -10.39
CA VAL A 49 4.79 -4.45 -9.36
C VAL A 49 6.07 -4.47 -8.54
N SER A 50 5.97 -4.32 -7.23
CA SER A 50 7.08 -4.55 -6.30
C SER A 50 7.17 -6.03 -5.94
N ASP A 51 8.38 -6.55 -5.91
CA ASP A 51 8.78 -7.75 -5.18
C ASP A 51 9.55 -7.31 -3.93
N THR A 52 9.98 -8.24 -3.11
CA THR A 52 10.84 -8.04 -1.96
C THR A 52 12.06 -7.16 -2.30
N LYS A 53 12.69 -7.39 -3.46
CA LYS A 53 13.96 -6.73 -3.85
C LYS A 53 14.01 -6.18 -5.27
N VAL A 54 12.91 -6.24 -6.02
CA VAL A 54 12.88 -5.92 -7.45
C VAL A 54 11.66 -5.06 -7.76
N LEU A 55 11.82 -4.10 -8.68
CA LEU A 55 10.69 -3.39 -9.27
C LEU A 55 10.48 -3.88 -10.70
N TYR A 56 9.24 -4.18 -11.06
CA TYR A 56 8.83 -4.61 -12.39
C TYR A 56 7.86 -3.60 -13.00
N LYS A 57 7.93 -3.45 -14.32
CA LYS A 57 7.01 -2.64 -15.12
C LYS A 57 6.45 -3.49 -16.24
N TYR A 58 5.14 -3.53 -16.35
CA TYR A 58 4.39 -4.27 -17.35
C TYR A 58 3.52 -3.33 -18.18
N ASP A 59 3.31 -3.65 -19.46
CA ASP A 59 2.22 -3.03 -20.22
C ASP A 59 0.84 -3.52 -19.72
N LYS A 60 -0.24 -2.89 -20.20
CA LYS A 60 -1.62 -3.26 -19.82
C LYS A 60 -2.08 -4.64 -20.32
N GLN A 61 -1.30 -5.26 -21.21
CA GLN A 61 -1.49 -6.63 -21.67
C GLN A 61 -0.81 -7.65 -20.75
N GLY A 62 0.04 -7.20 -19.81
CA GLY A 62 0.75 -8.04 -18.86
C GLY A 62 2.14 -8.48 -19.34
N ASN A 63 2.68 -7.89 -20.40
CA ASN A 63 4.04 -8.19 -20.84
C ASN A 63 5.04 -7.38 -20.01
N LEU A 64 6.09 -8.03 -19.50
CA LEU A 64 7.17 -7.36 -18.79
C LEU A 64 7.96 -6.48 -19.77
N VAL A 65 7.99 -5.16 -19.53
CA VAL A 65 8.69 -4.20 -20.38
C VAL A 65 9.98 -3.67 -19.75
N MET A 66 10.07 -3.66 -18.42
CA MET A 66 11.27 -3.22 -17.71
C MET A 66 11.33 -3.84 -16.31
N LYS A 67 12.54 -4.04 -15.79
CA LYS A 67 12.76 -4.36 -14.38
C LYS A 67 13.98 -3.62 -13.84
N ASN A 68 14.01 -3.40 -12.53
CA ASN A 68 15.19 -3.00 -11.79
C ASN A 68 15.42 -4.02 -10.66
N ASP A 69 16.46 -4.83 -10.79
CA ASP A 69 16.85 -5.90 -9.85
C ASP A 69 17.80 -5.43 -8.75
N GLN A 70 18.22 -4.16 -8.77
CA GLN A 70 19.00 -3.50 -7.72
C GLN A 70 18.44 -2.10 -7.41
N PRO A 71 17.17 -2.00 -6.95
CA PRO A 71 16.52 -0.70 -6.77
C PRO A 71 16.93 0.01 -5.46
N PHE A 72 17.48 -0.70 -4.48
CA PHE A 72 17.88 -0.12 -3.20
C PHE A 72 19.24 0.58 -3.33
N GLN A 73 19.33 1.86 -2.93
CA GLN A 73 20.60 2.58 -2.87
C GLN A 73 21.57 1.98 -1.84
N ASN A 74 21.03 1.56 -0.69
CA ASN A 74 21.77 1.00 0.45
C ASN A 74 21.10 -0.32 0.90
N PRO A 75 21.30 -1.44 0.18
CA PRO A 75 20.62 -2.72 0.43
C PRO A 75 20.85 -3.32 1.83
N GLU A 76 21.89 -2.88 2.54
CA GLU A 76 22.20 -3.26 3.90
C GLU A 76 21.34 -2.54 4.95
N ILE A 77 20.77 -1.39 4.59
CA ILE A 77 19.92 -0.54 5.43
C ILE A 77 18.44 -0.82 5.19
N ALA A 78 18.05 -1.13 3.95
CA ALA A 78 16.70 -1.50 3.56
C ALA A 78 16.74 -2.53 2.42
N ASN A 79 15.88 -3.54 2.48
CA ASN A 79 15.95 -4.70 1.60
C ASN A 79 14.58 -5.33 1.31
N HIS A 80 13.52 -4.61 1.64
CA HIS A 80 12.13 -5.04 1.53
C HIS A 80 11.28 -3.87 1.01
N PHE A 81 10.43 -4.15 0.01
CA PHE A 81 9.34 -3.27 -0.40
C PHE A 81 8.02 -3.80 0.16
N GLY A 82 7.13 -2.91 0.56
CA GLY A 82 5.70 -3.22 0.68
C GLY A 82 4.93 -2.89 -0.60
N ASP A 83 3.63 -2.62 -0.43
CA ASP A 83 2.77 -2.04 -1.46
C ASP A 83 3.24 -0.64 -1.90
N ILE A 84 2.90 -0.28 -3.13
CA ILE A 84 3.41 0.90 -3.82
C ILE A 84 2.26 1.71 -4.45
N ASP A 85 2.45 3.01 -4.61
CA ASP A 85 1.53 3.86 -5.38
C ASP A 85 2.31 4.68 -6.41
N ILE A 86 1.62 5.18 -7.44
CA ILE A 86 2.20 6.04 -8.48
C ILE A 86 1.48 7.38 -8.55
N TYR A 87 2.27 8.44 -8.55
CA TYR A 87 1.78 9.80 -8.71
C TYR A 87 2.80 10.68 -9.42
N ASN A 88 2.34 11.48 -10.39
CA ASN A 88 3.18 12.41 -11.16
C ASN A 88 4.44 11.78 -11.80
N GLY A 89 4.31 10.56 -12.33
CA GLY A 89 5.42 9.83 -12.95
C GLY A 89 6.46 9.31 -11.96
N GLU A 90 6.12 9.28 -10.68
CA GLU A 90 6.97 8.75 -9.61
C GLU A 90 6.28 7.60 -8.88
N ILE A 91 7.02 6.52 -8.64
CA ILE A 91 6.56 5.39 -7.83
C ILE A 91 7.00 5.66 -6.39
N TYR A 92 6.05 5.64 -5.47
CA TYR A 92 6.24 5.81 -4.04
C TYR A 92 6.23 4.42 -3.41
N CYS A 93 7.31 4.09 -2.71
CA CYS A 93 7.47 2.80 -2.07
C CYS A 93 7.73 2.97 -0.58
N GLY A 94 6.96 2.26 0.25
CA GLY A 94 7.41 1.94 1.60
C GLY A 94 8.61 1.00 1.52
N ILE A 95 9.73 1.37 2.14
CA ILE A 95 10.89 0.50 2.24
C ILE A 95 11.30 0.33 3.70
N GLU A 96 11.88 -0.83 3.97
CA GLU A 96 12.45 -1.15 5.27
C GLU A 96 13.50 -2.23 5.16
N LYS A 97 14.25 -2.42 6.24
CA LYS A 97 14.91 -3.68 6.52
C LYS A 97 13.97 -4.52 7.35
N PHE A 98 13.50 -5.60 6.76
CA PHE A 98 12.61 -6.52 7.44
C PHE A 98 13.41 -7.67 8.05
N GLU A 99 13.24 -7.90 9.36
CA GLU A 99 13.79 -9.06 10.07
C GLU A 99 12.68 -9.74 10.87
N TYR A 100 12.02 -10.72 10.24
CA TYR A 100 11.06 -11.67 10.84
C TYR A 100 9.99 -11.00 11.74
N GLY A 101 9.08 -10.26 11.12
CA GLY A 101 7.94 -9.62 11.81
C GLY A 101 8.28 -8.26 12.44
N ARG A 102 9.38 -7.63 12.02
CA ARG A 102 9.74 -6.27 12.43
C ARG A 102 10.48 -5.53 11.32
N GLY A 103 9.98 -4.33 11.04
CA GLY A 103 10.62 -3.33 10.20
C GLY A 103 11.67 -2.52 10.95
N TYR A 104 12.75 -2.17 10.26
CA TYR A 104 13.77 -1.23 10.69
C TYR A 104 14.09 -0.27 9.55
N ASN A 105 14.57 0.93 9.89
CA ASN A 105 14.97 1.94 8.90
C ASN A 105 13.88 2.24 7.86
N ILE A 106 12.63 2.34 8.34
CA ILE A 106 11.46 2.64 7.52
C ILE A 106 11.70 3.96 6.79
N ALA A 107 11.39 4.00 5.50
CA ALA A 107 11.39 5.22 4.70
C ALA A 107 10.33 5.14 3.60
N VAL A 108 9.98 6.32 3.07
CA VAL A 108 9.27 6.41 1.78
C VAL A 108 10.31 6.72 0.72
N SER A 109 10.64 5.73 -0.11
CA SER A 109 11.54 5.91 -1.25
C SER A 109 10.76 6.19 -2.52
N ILE A 110 11.26 7.14 -3.30
CA ILE A 110 10.60 7.63 -4.51
C ILE A 110 11.47 7.26 -5.71
N TYR A 111 10.85 6.61 -6.69
CA TYR A 111 11.47 6.11 -7.90
C TYR A 111 10.88 6.80 -9.13
N ASP A 112 11.70 6.94 -10.16
CA ASP A 112 11.27 7.42 -11.47
C ASP A 112 10.51 6.31 -12.21
N ALA A 113 9.26 6.55 -12.60
CA ALA A 113 8.42 5.52 -13.21
C ALA A 113 8.80 5.18 -14.66
N GLU A 114 9.59 6.03 -15.32
CA GLU A 114 10.11 5.76 -16.66
C GLU A 114 11.28 4.77 -16.59
N THR A 115 12.20 4.99 -15.64
CA THR A 115 13.48 4.27 -15.55
C THR A 115 13.58 3.26 -14.41
N LEU A 116 12.59 3.22 -13.51
CA LEU A 116 12.58 2.46 -12.26
C LEU A 116 13.75 2.75 -11.31
N LYS A 117 14.43 3.90 -11.48
CA LYS A 117 15.59 4.28 -10.67
C LYS A 117 15.17 5.13 -9.49
N TRP A 118 15.85 4.92 -8.37
CA TRP A 118 15.67 5.72 -7.17
C TRP A 118 15.96 7.20 -7.45
N LYS A 119 15.16 8.08 -6.85
CA LYS A 119 15.30 9.55 -6.93
C LYS A 119 15.65 10.18 -5.59
N ARG A 120 14.87 9.86 -4.55
CA ARG A 120 14.99 10.46 -3.21
C ARG A 120 14.22 9.65 -2.17
N ASP A 121 14.51 9.90 -0.90
CA ASP A 121 13.74 9.41 0.25
C ASP A 121 13.04 10.56 0.96
N LEU A 122 11.86 10.30 1.53
CA LEU A 122 11.25 11.16 2.54
C LEU A 122 11.64 10.66 3.94
N PRO A 123 11.84 11.58 4.91
CA PRO A 123 12.18 11.20 6.27
C PRO A 123 11.00 10.48 6.95
N TRP A 124 11.32 9.44 7.72
CA TRP A 124 10.37 8.79 8.64
C TRP A 124 10.56 9.30 10.07
N SER A 125 9.48 9.32 10.84
CA SER A 125 9.50 9.75 12.25
C SER A 125 9.21 8.55 13.17
N PRO A 126 10.23 7.97 13.86
CA PRO A 126 10.00 6.89 14.82
C PRO A 126 9.06 7.29 15.97
N GLU A 127 8.93 8.58 16.26
CA GLU A 127 8.02 9.15 17.25
C GLU A 127 6.54 9.04 16.87
N SER A 128 6.23 8.75 15.61
CA SER A 128 4.86 8.42 15.16
C SER A 128 4.32 7.16 15.84
N GLY A 129 5.23 6.26 16.25
CA GLY A 129 4.96 4.96 16.82
C GLY A 129 4.77 3.83 15.80
N GLN A 130 4.96 4.12 14.51
CA GLN A 130 5.01 3.13 13.44
C GLN A 130 6.21 2.19 13.62
N VAL A 131 6.05 0.93 13.26
CA VAL A 131 7.09 -0.11 13.46
C VAL A 131 7.33 -0.98 12.23
N GLU A 132 6.53 -0.81 11.17
CA GLU A 132 6.66 -1.49 9.89
C GLU A 132 6.01 -0.64 8.77
N VAL A 133 6.33 -0.93 7.50
CA VAL A 133 5.64 -0.37 6.33
C VAL A 133 5.24 -1.42 5.28
N SER A 134 4.05 -1.98 5.42
CA SER A 134 3.53 -3.01 4.50
C SER A 134 2.91 -2.46 3.24
N GLY A 135 2.47 -1.20 3.26
CA GLY A 135 1.88 -0.56 2.10
C GLY A 135 1.83 0.95 2.19
N LEU A 136 1.56 1.57 1.04
CA LEU A 136 1.60 3.02 0.90
C LEU A 136 0.58 3.51 -0.14
N ALA A 137 -0.10 4.61 0.19
CA ALA A 137 -1.01 5.31 -0.72
C ALA A 137 -0.72 6.81 -0.76
N VAL A 138 -0.76 7.41 -1.95
CA VAL A 138 -0.69 8.86 -2.11
C VAL A 138 -2.10 9.47 -2.09
N ASP A 139 -2.34 10.37 -1.14
CA ASP A 139 -3.52 11.26 -1.17
C ASP A 139 -3.21 12.43 -2.11
N ARG A 140 -3.60 12.23 -3.37
CA ARG A 140 -3.34 13.16 -4.49
C ARG A 140 -3.99 14.52 -4.29
N GLU A 141 -5.13 14.57 -3.59
CA GLU A 141 -5.88 15.81 -3.34
C GLU A 141 -5.27 16.64 -2.21
N LYS A 142 -4.78 15.97 -1.15
CA LYS A 142 -4.23 16.66 0.03
C LYS A 142 -2.72 16.78 0.03
N ASN A 143 -2.05 16.26 -0.99
CA ASN A 143 -0.59 16.22 -1.10
C ASN A 143 0.05 15.54 0.13
N MET A 144 -0.48 14.36 0.47
CA MET A 144 -0.03 13.53 1.60
C MET A 144 0.32 12.13 1.12
N VAL A 145 1.08 11.43 1.95
CA VAL A 145 1.34 10.00 1.80
C VAL A 145 0.93 9.26 3.07
N TRP A 146 0.24 8.16 2.89
CA TRP A 146 -0.21 7.28 3.96
C TRP A 146 0.55 5.97 3.91
N MET A 147 0.87 5.41 5.07
CA MET A 147 1.51 4.11 5.20
C MET A 147 0.70 3.20 6.13
N SER A 148 0.50 1.95 5.72
CA SER A 148 0.03 0.86 6.57
C SER A 148 1.17 0.24 7.37
N ASP A 149 0.80 -0.55 8.37
CA ASP A 149 1.71 -1.25 9.27
C ASP A 149 1.13 -2.64 9.53
N TRP A 150 1.81 -3.67 9.06
CA TRP A 150 1.40 -5.06 9.21
C TRP A 150 1.53 -5.55 10.66
N VAL A 151 2.53 -5.05 11.40
CA VAL A 151 2.78 -5.45 12.80
C VAL A 151 1.76 -4.78 13.76
N ASP A 152 1.39 -3.53 13.49
CA ASP A 152 0.42 -2.73 14.24
C ASP A 152 -0.70 -2.17 13.33
N SER A 153 -1.45 -3.06 12.67
CA SER A 153 -2.52 -2.70 11.72
C SER A 153 -3.70 -1.92 12.33
N ARG A 154 -3.65 -1.64 13.63
CA ARG A 154 -4.58 -0.72 14.29
C ARG A 154 -4.42 0.70 13.76
N TYR A 155 -3.32 1.05 13.09
CA TYR A 155 -3.06 2.39 12.60
C TYR A 155 -2.57 2.44 11.16
N VAL A 156 -2.93 3.53 10.48
CA VAL A 156 -2.22 4.03 9.29
C VAL A 156 -1.66 5.42 9.57
N TYR A 157 -0.51 5.72 8.99
CA TYR A 157 0.31 6.90 9.33
C TYR A 157 0.40 7.86 8.16
N CYS A 158 0.16 9.14 8.40
CA CYS A 158 0.09 10.18 7.37
C CYS A 158 1.29 11.12 7.49
N TYR A 159 1.92 11.40 6.35
CA TYR A 159 3.04 12.33 6.21
C TYR A 159 2.74 13.32 5.09
N SER A 160 3.23 14.55 5.26
CA SER A 160 3.13 15.58 4.23
C SER A 160 4.13 15.32 3.10
N LEU A 161 3.67 15.28 1.85
CA LEU A 161 4.59 15.18 0.70
C LEU A 161 5.37 16.48 0.48
N GLU A 162 4.83 17.62 0.90
CA GLU A 162 5.51 18.93 0.81
C GLU A 162 6.72 19.01 1.75
N THR A 163 6.56 18.54 2.99
CA THR A 163 7.59 18.71 4.03
C THR A 163 8.32 17.42 4.41
N GLY A 164 7.79 16.26 4.03
CA GLY A 164 8.22 14.95 4.50
C GLY A 164 7.89 14.66 5.97
N GLN A 165 7.24 15.57 6.70
CA GLN A 165 7.05 15.44 8.14
C GLN A 165 5.78 14.65 8.49
N TYR A 166 5.81 13.98 9.64
CA TYR A 166 4.64 13.33 10.23
C TYR A 166 3.50 14.34 10.44
N TYR A 167 2.33 14.00 9.92
CA TYR A 167 1.14 14.85 9.94
C TYR A 167 0.13 14.36 10.99
N THR A 168 -0.28 13.09 10.88
CA THR A 168 -1.22 12.45 11.82
C THR A 168 -1.21 10.93 11.65
N LYS A 169 -2.07 10.22 12.39
CA LYS A 169 -2.41 8.83 12.14
C LYS A 169 -3.89 8.60 12.34
N MET A 170 -4.43 7.57 11.71
CA MET A 170 -5.80 7.12 11.91
C MET A 170 -5.78 5.78 12.62
N GLN A 171 -6.57 5.63 13.69
CA GLN A 171 -6.87 4.34 14.30
C GLN A 171 -7.96 3.64 13.50
N CYS A 172 -7.68 2.47 12.95
CA CYS A 172 -8.60 1.62 12.21
C CYS A 172 -9.55 0.88 13.17
N ARG A 173 -10.88 1.01 12.94
CA ARG A 173 -11.92 0.44 13.82
C ARG A 173 -13.09 -0.15 13.00
N PRO A 174 -13.25 -1.48 12.96
CA PRO A 174 -12.37 -2.49 13.53
C PRO A 174 -10.97 -2.47 12.88
N THR A 175 -10.01 -3.11 13.53
CA THR A 175 -8.66 -3.27 13.00
C THR A 175 -8.69 -4.26 11.83
N PRO A 176 -8.31 -3.86 10.60
CA PRO A 176 -8.00 -4.81 9.53
C PRO A 176 -6.77 -5.62 9.96
N TYR A 177 -6.93 -6.93 10.13
CA TYR A 177 -5.85 -7.76 10.68
C TYR A 177 -4.82 -8.08 9.59
N TRP A 178 -3.52 -7.97 9.92
CA TRP A 178 -2.43 -8.13 8.95
C TRP A 178 -2.66 -7.30 7.69
N CYS A 179 -2.88 -5.99 7.89
CA CYS A 179 -3.08 -5.06 6.80
C CYS A 179 -1.83 -5.01 5.92
N GLN A 180 -2.01 -5.23 4.63
CA GLN A 180 -0.95 -5.17 3.62
C GLN A 180 -1.06 -3.83 2.85
N GLY A 181 -1.48 -3.90 1.59
CA GLY A 181 -1.66 -2.77 0.70
C GLY A 181 -2.77 -1.79 1.08
N ILE A 182 -2.59 -0.55 0.65
CA ILE A 182 -3.57 0.51 0.80
C ILE A 182 -3.64 1.36 -0.47
N PHE A 183 -4.82 1.86 -0.81
CA PHE A 183 -5.01 2.73 -1.97
C PHE A 183 -6.06 3.81 -1.68
N ILE A 184 -5.93 5.00 -2.26
CA ILE A 184 -6.86 6.11 -2.03
C ILE A 184 -7.61 6.49 -3.30
N ALA A 185 -8.94 6.47 -3.21
CA ALA A 185 -9.87 6.93 -4.24
C ALA A 185 -11.13 7.52 -3.59
N ASP A 186 -11.72 8.57 -4.17
CA ASP A 186 -12.96 9.21 -3.68
C ASP A 186 -12.96 9.58 -2.18
N GLY A 187 -11.82 10.10 -1.69
CA GLY A 187 -11.62 10.45 -0.29
C GLY A 187 -11.70 9.25 0.67
N LYS A 188 -11.61 8.02 0.15
CA LYS A 188 -11.61 6.78 0.91
C LYS A 188 -10.30 6.04 0.71
N MET A 189 -9.87 5.38 1.77
CA MET A 189 -8.76 4.45 1.74
C MET A 189 -9.31 3.03 1.65
N LEU A 190 -8.83 2.26 0.69
CA LEU A 190 -9.00 0.82 0.65
C LEU A 190 -7.82 0.15 1.37
N PHE A 191 -8.06 -1.02 1.93
CA PHE A 191 -7.07 -1.82 2.64
C PHE A 191 -7.20 -3.27 2.19
N THR A 192 -6.11 -3.93 1.83
CA THR A 192 -6.06 -5.39 1.78
C THR A 192 -5.60 -5.92 3.12
N SER A 193 -6.04 -7.11 3.49
CA SER A 193 -5.79 -7.68 4.82
C SER A 193 -5.74 -9.20 4.72
N ASP A 194 -4.65 -9.81 5.17
CA ASP A 194 -4.48 -11.27 5.23
C ASP A 194 -5.32 -11.93 6.33
N ASP A 195 -6.54 -11.47 6.53
CA ASP A 195 -7.40 -11.91 7.63
C ASP A 195 -8.20 -13.18 7.33
N GLY A 196 -7.96 -13.79 6.17
CA GLY A 196 -8.36 -15.14 5.85
C GLY A 196 -7.44 -16.20 6.45
N GLU A 197 -7.61 -17.44 5.99
CA GLU A 197 -6.72 -18.54 6.36
C GLU A 197 -6.56 -19.48 5.17
N ALA A 198 -5.47 -19.27 4.42
CA ALA A 198 -5.17 -20.01 3.20
C ALA A 198 -5.15 -21.52 3.42
N LEU A 199 -4.70 -22.02 4.58
CA LEU A 199 -4.71 -23.46 4.87
C LEU A 199 -6.12 -24.06 4.80
N TYR A 200 -7.14 -23.33 5.24
CA TYR A 200 -8.54 -23.77 5.27
C TYR A 200 -9.36 -23.24 4.10
N ASN A 201 -8.69 -22.62 3.12
CA ASN A 201 -9.31 -21.96 2.00
C ASN A 201 -10.31 -20.85 2.39
N ILE A 202 -10.05 -20.15 3.49
CA ILE A 202 -10.84 -19.00 3.95
C ILE A 202 -10.26 -17.75 3.27
N PRO A 203 -11.07 -16.96 2.56
CA PRO A 203 -10.59 -15.82 1.78
C PRO A 203 -10.26 -14.61 2.64
N ASP A 204 -9.32 -13.84 2.13
CA ASP A 204 -8.96 -12.52 2.63
C ASP A 204 -9.96 -11.45 2.22
N ASN A 205 -9.85 -10.27 2.82
CA ASN A 205 -10.79 -9.19 2.63
C ASN A 205 -10.13 -7.89 2.16
N ILE A 206 -10.92 -7.09 1.45
CA ILE A 206 -10.68 -5.67 1.23
C ILE A 206 -11.63 -4.88 2.12
N TYR A 207 -11.08 -3.91 2.83
CA TYR A 207 -11.82 -2.97 3.64
C TYR A 207 -11.77 -1.56 3.06
N VAL A 208 -12.64 -0.68 3.56
CA VAL A 208 -12.69 0.73 3.20
C VAL A 208 -12.89 1.62 4.43
N ALA A 209 -12.27 2.80 4.43
CA ALA A 209 -12.50 3.83 5.43
C ALA A 209 -12.53 5.23 4.82
N ASP A 210 -13.40 6.09 5.34
CA ASP A 210 -13.43 7.49 4.94
C ASP A 210 -12.26 8.29 5.58
N ILE A 211 -11.50 8.95 4.73
CA ILE A 211 -10.36 9.81 5.07
C ILE A 211 -10.52 11.22 4.48
N SER A 212 -11.75 11.64 4.20
CA SER A 212 -12.03 12.99 3.67
C SER A 212 -11.57 14.06 4.67
N GLU A 213 -11.81 13.83 5.95
CA GLU A 213 -11.34 14.66 7.05
C GLU A 213 -10.02 14.12 7.63
N VAL A 214 -8.95 14.89 7.47
CA VAL A 214 -7.61 14.59 8.02
C VAL A 214 -7.16 15.78 8.87
N HIS A 215 -7.31 15.68 10.19
CA HIS A 215 -6.86 16.74 11.09
C HIS A 215 -5.38 16.59 11.41
N PHE A 216 -4.65 17.70 11.38
CA PHE A 216 -3.27 17.75 11.84
C PHE A 216 -3.20 17.48 13.36
N THR A 217 -2.36 16.55 13.77
CA THR A 217 -2.05 16.31 15.18
C THR A 217 -0.56 16.52 15.48
N GLY A 218 0.30 16.24 14.50
CA GLY A 218 1.75 16.40 14.57
C GLY A 218 2.39 15.60 15.71
N LEU A 219 3.65 15.93 15.99
CA LEU A 219 4.37 15.46 17.17
C LEU A 219 4.33 16.52 18.28
N GLN A 220 4.17 16.09 19.52
CA GLN A 220 4.06 16.95 20.70
C GLN A 220 4.99 16.47 21.81
N ASP A 221 5.43 17.38 22.69
CA ASP A 221 6.19 16.98 23.87
C ASP A 221 5.27 16.27 24.86
N GLY A 222 5.62 15.04 25.22
CA GLY A 222 4.77 14.20 26.04
C GLY A 222 5.51 13.11 26.78
N THR A 223 4.74 12.22 27.40
CA THR A 223 5.23 11.04 28.09
C THR A 223 4.34 9.86 27.75
N GLU A 224 4.95 8.76 27.31
CA GLU A 224 4.23 7.56 26.91
C GLU A 224 4.96 6.29 27.36
N VAL A 225 4.25 5.16 27.32
CA VAL A 225 4.84 3.85 27.62
C VAL A 225 5.82 3.45 26.52
N VAL A 226 6.93 2.85 26.91
CA VAL A 226 7.83 2.17 25.97
C VAL A 226 7.19 0.84 25.59
N LYS A 227 6.77 0.72 24.34
CA LYS A 227 6.28 -0.54 23.77
C LYS A 227 7.44 -1.55 23.65
N GLU A 228 7.15 -2.81 23.99
CA GLU A 228 8.05 -3.94 23.69
C GLU A 228 7.60 -4.59 22.36
N THR A 229 6.29 -4.77 22.20
CA THR A 229 5.62 -5.09 20.93
C THR A 229 4.44 -4.13 20.73
N PRO A 230 3.73 -4.15 19.59
CA PRO A 230 2.48 -3.40 19.46
C PRO A 230 1.43 -3.73 20.52
N PHE A 231 1.51 -4.93 21.12
CA PHE A 231 0.52 -5.46 22.07
C PHE A 231 1.03 -5.54 23.51
N SER A 232 2.27 -5.14 23.79
CA SER A 232 2.86 -5.19 25.13
C SER A 232 3.79 -4.01 25.42
N VAL A 233 4.00 -3.74 26.70
CA VAL A 233 4.90 -2.66 27.16
C VAL A 233 6.11 -3.25 27.86
N LYS A 234 7.22 -2.54 27.78
CA LYS A 234 8.43 -2.87 28.53
C LYS A 234 8.18 -2.62 30.02
N LEU A 235 8.53 -3.60 30.85
CA LEU A 235 8.43 -3.50 32.31
C LEU A 235 9.81 -3.29 32.94
N ASP A 236 9.86 -2.50 34.01
CA ASP A 236 11.05 -2.35 34.85
C ASP A 236 11.24 -3.56 35.79
N LYS A 237 12.32 -3.55 36.57
CA LYS A 237 12.62 -4.64 37.54
C LYS A 237 11.56 -4.81 38.63
N LYS A 238 10.63 -3.86 38.79
CA LYS A 238 9.52 -3.89 39.75
C LYS A 238 8.17 -4.21 39.08
N GLY A 239 8.18 -4.56 37.79
CA GLY A 239 6.97 -4.87 37.02
C GLY A 239 6.15 -3.64 36.62
N LYS A 240 6.71 -2.43 36.66
CA LYS A 240 6.01 -1.21 36.23
C LYS A 240 6.32 -0.87 34.78
N PRO A 241 5.37 -0.33 33.99
CA PRO A 241 5.65 0.15 32.65
C PRO A 241 6.79 1.18 32.63
N VAL A 242 7.75 0.96 31.75
CA VAL A 242 8.80 1.94 31.48
C VAL A 242 8.19 3.09 30.68
N MET A 243 8.42 4.32 31.13
CA MET A 243 7.95 5.53 30.46
C MET A 243 9.10 6.22 29.73
N ARG A 244 8.83 6.80 28.56
CA ARG A 244 9.76 7.72 27.87
C ARG A 244 9.17 9.12 27.82
N LYS A 245 10.04 10.14 27.85
CA LYS A 245 9.69 11.56 27.66
C LYS A 245 10.37 12.06 26.40
N GLY A 246 9.65 12.83 25.57
CA GLY A 246 10.15 13.36 24.31
C GLY A 246 9.00 13.72 23.38
N LYS A 247 9.31 13.79 22.08
CA LYS A 247 8.28 13.92 21.05
C LYS A 247 7.50 12.61 20.91
N ILE A 248 6.17 12.72 20.89
CA ILE A 248 5.22 11.61 20.71
C ILE A 248 4.12 12.06 19.73
N ALA A 249 3.42 11.11 19.10
CA ALA A 249 2.23 11.45 18.31
C ALA A 249 1.20 12.23 19.14
N GLY A 250 0.80 13.41 18.66
CA GLY A 250 -0.11 14.33 19.36
C GLY A 250 -1.58 13.87 19.41
N GLY A 251 -1.92 12.81 18.66
CA GLY A 251 -3.27 12.27 18.61
C GLY A 251 -3.44 11.24 17.49
N ALA A 252 -4.67 10.76 17.32
CA ALA A 252 -5.08 9.94 16.20
C ALA A 252 -6.55 10.22 15.86
N LYS A 253 -6.89 10.19 14.57
CA LYS A 253 -8.29 10.17 14.11
C LYS A 253 -8.90 8.79 14.37
N ALA A 254 -10.16 8.72 14.79
CA ALA A 254 -10.91 7.47 14.72
C ALA A 254 -11.37 7.21 13.28
N GLY A 255 -10.93 6.10 12.70
CA GLY A 255 -11.31 5.62 11.38
C GLY A 255 -12.32 4.50 11.49
N ARG A 256 -13.53 4.70 10.97
CA ARG A 256 -14.50 3.61 10.82
C ARG A 256 -14.14 2.83 9.56
N VAL A 257 -13.82 1.56 9.76
CA VAL A 257 -13.47 0.62 8.71
C VAL A 257 -14.68 -0.26 8.43
N GLU A 258 -14.99 -0.50 7.17
CA GLU A 258 -16.12 -1.33 6.74
C GLU A 258 -15.64 -2.34 5.70
N LEU A 259 -16.27 -3.51 5.66
CA LEU A 259 -15.98 -4.49 4.62
C LEU A 259 -16.35 -3.88 3.26
N PHE A 260 -15.39 -3.88 2.33
CA PHE A 260 -15.61 -3.47 0.96
C PHE A 260 -15.90 -4.68 0.08
N ARG A 261 -15.07 -5.72 0.18
CA ARG A 261 -15.18 -6.93 -0.63
C ARG A 261 -14.49 -8.12 0.02
N GLU A 262 -15.16 -9.27 0.06
CA GLU A 262 -14.53 -10.56 0.35
C GLU A 262 -13.91 -11.13 -0.93
N MET A 263 -12.67 -11.61 -0.87
CA MET A 263 -11.92 -12.08 -2.05
C MET A 263 -12.11 -13.57 -2.32
N SER A 264 -13.35 -14.03 -2.28
CA SER A 264 -13.72 -15.45 -2.44
C SER A 264 -13.53 -16.01 -3.86
N ASP A 265 -13.08 -15.19 -4.81
CA ASP A 265 -12.92 -15.55 -6.21
C ASP A 265 -11.47 -15.67 -6.69
N PHE A 266 -10.51 -15.57 -5.77
CA PHE A 266 -9.17 -16.08 -6.02
C PHE A 266 -9.23 -17.57 -6.37
N ARG A 267 -8.38 -17.99 -7.33
CA ARG A 267 -8.31 -19.40 -7.75
C ARG A 267 -8.01 -20.34 -6.57
N ARG A 268 -7.22 -19.84 -5.63
CA ARG A 268 -6.86 -20.44 -4.35
C ARG A 268 -6.50 -19.28 -3.43
N THR A 269 -7.07 -19.27 -2.23
CA THR A 269 -6.71 -18.29 -1.18
C THR A 269 -5.23 -18.39 -0.82
N GLY A 270 -4.66 -17.29 -0.32
CA GLY A 270 -3.22 -17.10 -0.21
C GLY A 270 -2.87 -15.90 0.66
N GLU A 271 -1.96 -15.05 0.20
CA GLU A 271 -1.72 -13.70 0.74
C GLU A 271 -2.32 -12.67 -0.24
N ILE A 272 -3.04 -11.69 0.29
CA ILE A 272 -3.53 -10.53 -0.44
C ILE A 272 -2.61 -9.34 -0.16
N GLU A 273 -2.06 -8.75 -1.21
CA GLU A 273 -0.94 -7.83 -1.08
C GLU A 273 -1.38 -6.43 -1.54
N GLY A 274 -0.69 -5.81 -2.48
CA GLY A 274 -1.11 -4.52 -3.02
C GLY A 274 -2.46 -4.50 -3.73
N LEU A 275 -3.06 -3.31 -3.79
CA LEU A 275 -4.21 -3.04 -4.63
C LEU A 275 -4.18 -1.63 -5.24
N SER A 276 -4.89 -1.45 -6.35
CA SER A 276 -5.04 -0.14 -6.98
C SER A 276 -6.33 -0.05 -7.80
N ILE A 277 -6.78 1.17 -8.09
CA ILE A 277 -7.85 1.43 -9.06
C ILE A 277 -7.21 1.99 -10.34
N ASP A 278 -7.47 1.33 -11.47
CA ASP A 278 -6.92 1.74 -12.75
C ASP A 278 -7.48 3.12 -13.17
N PRO A 279 -6.61 4.12 -13.43
CA PRO A 279 -7.03 5.49 -13.73
C PRO A 279 -7.63 5.67 -15.13
N VAL A 280 -7.74 4.62 -15.93
CA VAL A 280 -8.34 4.68 -17.28
C VAL A 280 -9.77 4.16 -17.28
N ASN A 281 -10.08 3.17 -16.45
CA ASN A 281 -11.32 2.41 -16.57
C ASN A 281 -11.99 2.06 -15.22
N ASP A 282 -11.47 2.54 -14.10
CA ASP A 282 -11.94 2.24 -12.73
C ASP A 282 -11.87 0.76 -12.35
N ASP A 283 -11.17 -0.10 -13.12
CA ASP A 283 -10.99 -1.50 -12.75
C ASP A 283 -10.25 -1.57 -11.40
N LEU A 284 -10.76 -2.36 -10.46
CA LEU A 284 -10.05 -2.72 -9.24
C LEU A 284 -9.02 -3.79 -9.60
N VAL A 285 -7.77 -3.59 -9.21
CA VAL A 285 -6.69 -4.53 -9.43
C VAL A 285 -6.09 -4.92 -8.09
N VAL A 286 -5.97 -6.21 -7.85
CA VAL A 286 -5.51 -6.77 -6.58
C VAL A 286 -4.41 -7.78 -6.85
N LEU A 287 -3.29 -7.68 -6.15
CA LEU A 287 -2.21 -8.64 -6.19
C LEU A 287 -2.48 -9.75 -5.16
N ASN A 288 -2.48 -11.00 -5.62
CA ASN A 288 -2.65 -12.17 -4.77
C ASN A 288 -1.52 -13.18 -5.02
N ASN A 289 -0.99 -13.69 -3.92
CA ASN A 289 0.05 -14.71 -3.86
C ASN A 289 -0.56 -16.04 -3.41
N ARG A 290 -0.64 -17.04 -4.28
CA ARG A 290 -1.24 -18.35 -3.94
C ARG A 290 -0.25 -19.50 -3.99
N GLY A 291 -0.65 -20.61 -3.38
CA GLY A 291 0.06 -21.89 -3.50
C GLY A 291 1.08 -22.15 -2.41
N THR A 292 1.06 -21.37 -1.33
CA THR A 292 1.99 -21.46 -0.21
C THR A 292 1.25 -21.43 1.13
N LEU A 293 1.76 -22.15 2.12
CA LEU A 293 1.25 -22.13 3.48
C LEU A 293 1.57 -20.77 4.10
N ILE A 294 0.54 -20.11 4.63
CA ILE A 294 0.69 -18.81 5.31
C ILE A 294 0.61 -19.04 6.81
N VAL A 295 1.62 -18.57 7.54
CA VAL A 295 1.64 -18.58 9.00
C VAL A 295 1.95 -17.18 9.49
N LEU A 296 0.96 -16.56 10.15
CA LEU A 296 1.05 -15.18 10.61
C LEU A 296 1.45 -14.25 9.44
N GLY A 297 0.65 -14.22 8.37
CA GLY A 297 0.92 -13.37 7.19
C GLY A 297 2.29 -13.57 6.52
N MET A 298 2.89 -14.76 6.65
CA MET A 298 4.17 -15.09 6.03
C MET A 298 4.14 -16.47 5.37
N SER A 299 4.46 -16.50 4.07
CA SER A 299 4.76 -17.70 3.28
C SER A 299 5.80 -18.64 3.95
N GLN A 300 5.42 -19.91 4.16
CA GLN A 300 6.22 -20.97 4.80
C GLN A 300 6.58 -22.11 3.83
N GLY A 301 6.24 -21.98 2.56
CA GLY A 301 6.55 -22.96 1.52
C GLY A 301 5.30 -23.55 0.86
N PRO A 302 5.48 -24.19 -0.32
CA PRO A 302 4.37 -24.51 -1.19
C PRO A 302 3.47 -25.60 -0.63
N PHE A 303 2.19 -25.57 -1.00
CA PHE A 303 1.26 -26.69 -0.84
C PHE A 303 1.61 -27.81 -1.83
N ALA A 304 2.69 -28.56 -1.54
CA ALA A 304 3.21 -29.59 -2.44
C ALA A 304 2.18 -30.71 -2.70
N GLU A 305 1.32 -31.01 -1.72
CA GLU A 305 0.23 -31.98 -1.84
C GLU A 305 -0.85 -31.54 -2.84
N GLU A 306 -1.01 -30.24 -3.05
CA GLU A 306 -1.90 -29.65 -4.06
C GLU A 306 -1.20 -29.47 -5.43
N GLY A 307 0.08 -29.88 -5.56
CA GLY A 307 0.86 -29.80 -6.78
C GLY A 307 1.61 -28.49 -6.99
N TYR A 308 1.66 -27.60 -5.99
CA TYR A 308 2.45 -26.38 -6.06
C TYR A 308 3.95 -26.66 -5.86
N THR A 309 4.78 -26.04 -6.70
CA THR A 309 6.26 -26.07 -6.59
C THR A 309 6.85 -24.78 -6.04
N GLY A 310 6.00 -23.76 -5.85
CA GLY A 310 6.36 -22.43 -5.38
C GLY A 310 5.11 -21.55 -5.37
N GLU A 311 5.31 -20.33 -4.88
CA GLU A 311 4.29 -19.28 -4.87
C GLU A 311 4.01 -18.79 -6.30
N ILE A 312 2.74 -18.47 -6.56
CA ILE A 312 2.30 -17.91 -7.84
C ILE A 312 1.68 -16.53 -7.56
N HIS A 313 2.23 -15.51 -8.19
CA HIS A 313 1.80 -14.12 -8.04
C HIS A 313 0.93 -13.69 -9.22
N GLU A 314 -0.25 -13.17 -8.93
CA GLU A 314 -1.28 -12.89 -9.93
C GLU A 314 -1.96 -11.54 -9.64
N LEU A 315 -2.10 -10.72 -10.68
CA LEU A 315 -3.00 -9.57 -10.67
C LEU A 315 -4.41 -10.04 -11.04
N TYR A 316 -5.34 -9.94 -10.10
CA TYR A 316 -6.77 -10.13 -10.33
C TYR A 316 -7.37 -8.77 -10.69
N ILE A 317 -7.93 -8.69 -11.91
CA ILE A 317 -8.48 -7.45 -12.45
C ILE A 317 -9.99 -7.59 -12.48
N TYR A 318 -10.67 -6.64 -11.84
CA TYR A 318 -12.10 -6.59 -11.68
C TYR A 318 -12.67 -5.36 -12.37
N GLU A 319 -13.59 -5.56 -13.30
CA GLU A 319 -14.30 -4.44 -13.91
C GLU A 319 -15.36 -3.87 -12.97
N LYS A 320 -15.47 -2.54 -12.93
CA LYS A 320 -16.52 -1.83 -12.22
C LYS A 320 -17.86 -2.03 -12.94
N ILE A 321 -18.86 -2.51 -12.21
CA ILE A 321 -20.22 -2.73 -12.73
C ILE A 321 -21.18 -1.60 -12.32
N LYS A 322 -21.01 -1.06 -11.11
CA LYS A 322 -21.85 0.01 -10.55
C LYS A 322 -21.04 1.04 -9.80
#